data_AF-A0A9E5QVA9-F1
#
_entry.id   AF-A0A9E5QVA9-F1
#
_cell.length_a   1.000
_cell.length_b   1.000
_cell.length_c   1.000
_cell.angle_alpha   90.00
_cell.angle_beta   90.00
_cell.angle_gamma   90.00
#
_symmetry.space_group_name_H-M   'P 1'
#
loop_
_entity.id
_entity.type
_entity.pdbx_description
1 polymer ?
#
loop_
_entity_poly.entity_id
_entity_poly.type
_entity_poly.pdbx_seq_one_letter_code
_entity_poly.pdbx_strand_id
1 'polypeptide(L)' 'MQLNPVQLELIKLFSFQSLDEQDLQAIKKLLTAYLSQKLVQEADKVWDKEEFSNELMDEWLNEDNQE' A
#
# COMPACT_ATOMS: atom_id res chain seq x y z
N MET A 1 11.25 16.56 -10.52
CA MET A 1 11.25 15.32 -9.72
C MET A 1 12.26 14.36 -10.32
N GLN A 2 13.10 13.73 -9.50
CA GLN A 2 14.07 12.72 -9.92
C GLN A 2 13.55 11.34 -9.52
N LEU A 3 13.62 10.36 -10.43
CA LEU A 3 13.23 8.99 -10.13
C LEU A 3 14.29 8.30 -9.27
N ASN A 4 13.86 7.51 -8.30
CA ASN A 4 14.76 6.69 -7.50
C ASN A 4 15.25 5.46 -8.30
N PRO A 5 16.32 4.77 -7.85
CA PRO A 5 16.87 3.63 -8.58
C PRO A 5 15.86 2.52 -8.90
N VAL A 6 14.91 2.24 -8.00
CA VAL A 6 13.88 1.20 -8.21
C VAL A 6 12.89 1.60 -9.31
N GLN A 7 12.49 2.88 -9.32
CA GLN A 7 11.61 3.43 -10.35
C GLN A 7 12.29 3.40 -11.73
N LEU A 8 13.59 3.66 -11.80
CA LEU A 8 14.36 3.55 -13.05
C LEU A 8 14.46 2.11 -13.54
N GLU A 9 14.67 1.15 -12.63
CA GLU A 9 14.71 -0.28 -12.99
C GLU A 9 13.37 -0.76 -13.55
N LEU A 10 12.26 -0.33 -12.96
CA LEU A 10 10.92 -0.61 -13.48
C LEU A 10 10.75 -0.06 -14.90
N ILE A 11 11.22 1.15 -15.19
CA ILE A 11 11.14 1.75 -16.53
C ILE A 11 11.93 0.94 -17.56
N LYS A 12 13.10 0.40 -17.20
CA LYS A 12 13.89 -0.45 -18.09
C LYS A 12 13.11 -1.71 -18.50
N LEU A 13 12.29 -2.28 -17.62
CA LEU A 13 11.45 -3.44 -17.96
C LEU A 13 10.50 -3.15 -19.12
N PHE A 14 9.96 -1.92 -19.21
CA PHE A 14 9.11 -1.51 -20.33
C PHE A 14 9.87 -1.33 -21.66
N SER A 15 11.20 -1.27 -21.62
CA SER A 15 12.04 -1.08 -22.81
C SER A 15 12.35 -2.39 -23.55
N PHE A 16 12.15 -3.55 -22.90
CA PHE A 16 12.52 -4.85 -23.46
C PHE A 16 11.43 -5.51 -24.31
N GLN A 17 10.18 -5.04 -24.23
CA GLN A 17 9.03 -5.64 -24.91
C GLN A 17 8.06 -4.57 -25.42
N SER A 18 7.41 -4.84 -26.56
CA SER A 18 6.32 -4.01 -27.08
C SER A 18 5.10 -4.15 -26.18
N LEU A 19 5.07 -3.41 -25.08
CA LEU A 19 3.91 -3.37 -24.19
C LEU A 19 2.85 -2.46 -24.77
N ASP A 20 1.62 -2.94 -24.79
CA ASP A 20 0.47 -2.14 -25.21
C ASP A 20 -0.26 -1.50 -24.01
N GLU A 21 -1.36 -0.81 -24.29
CA GLU A 21 -2.14 -0.16 -23.25
C GLU A 21 -2.78 -1.17 -22.27
N GLN A 22 -3.12 -2.38 -22.73
CA GLN A 22 -3.70 -3.41 -21.86
C GLN A 22 -2.65 -3.94 -20.88
N ASP A 23 -1.42 -4.16 -21.36
CA ASP A 23 -0.31 -4.54 -20.51
C ASP A 23 -0.02 -3.49 -19.44
N LEU A 24 -0.02 -2.21 -19.82
CA LEU A 24 0.16 -1.11 -18.88
C LEU A 24 -0.92 -1.11 -17.78
N GLN A 25 -2.18 -1.34 -18.16
CA GLN A 25 -3.29 -1.44 -17.19
C GLN A 25 -3.14 -2.65 -16.27
N ALA A 26 -2.68 -3.79 -16.79
CA ALA A 26 -2.43 -4.99 -15.98
C ALA A 26 -1.30 -4.75 -14.96
N ILE A 27 -0.19 -4.15 -15.40
CA ILE A 27 0.95 -3.80 -14.53
C ILE A 27 0.51 -2.81 -13.45
N LYS A 28 -0.28 -1.80 -13.81
CA LYS A 28 -0.82 -0.84 -12.84
C LYS A 28 -1.66 -1.54 -11.76
N LYS A 29 -2.56 -2.45 -12.15
CA LYS A 29 -3.37 -3.24 -11.21
C LYS A 29 -2.50 -4.08 -10.27
N LEU A 30 -1.47 -4.74 -10.81
CA LEU A 30 -0.56 -5.58 -10.02
C LEU A 30 0.22 -4.75 -8.98
N LEU A 31 0.73 -3.59 -9.39
CA LEU A 31 1.43 -2.68 -8.49
C LEU A 31 0.51 -2.11 -7.41
N THR A 32 -0.71 -1.70 -7.79
CA THR A 32 -1.71 -1.22 -6.82
C THR A 32 -2.06 -2.30 -5.80
N ALA A 33 -2.32 -3.54 -6.24
CA ALA A 33 -2.64 -4.64 -5.33
C ALA A 33 -1.49 -4.92 -4.35
N TYR A 34 -0.25 -4.97 -4.84
CA TYR A 34 0.93 -5.20 -4.00
C TYR A 34 1.13 -4.08 -2.97
N LEU A 35 1.03 -2.81 -3.39
CA LEU A 35 1.20 -1.67 -2.49
C LEU A 35 0.07 -1.58 -1.46
N SER A 36 -1.18 -1.86 -1.85
CA SER A 36 -2.31 -1.92 -0.92
C SER A 36 -2.13 -3.02 0.12
N GLN A 37 -1.72 -4.21 -0.30
CA GLN A 37 -1.45 -5.32 0.63
C GLN A 37 -0.33 -4.97 1.60
N LYS A 38 0.75 -4.36 1.10
CA LYS A 38 1.86 -3.91 1.94
C LYS A 38 1.40 -2.87 2.97
N LEU A 39 0.57 -1.90 2.57
CA LEU A 39 0.04 -0.90 3.49
C LEU A 39 -0.82 -1.52 4.60
N VAL A 40 -1.69 -2.47 4.26
CA VAL A 40 -2.49 -3.21 5.26
C VAL A 40 -1.57 -3.97 6.22
N GLN A 41 -0.58 -4.69 5.71
CA GLN A 41 0.37 -5.43 6.55
C GLN A 41 1.18 -4.51 7.48
N GLU A 42 1.59 -3.33 7.02
CA GLU A 42 2.28 -2.38 7.89
C GLU A 42 1.32 -1.78 8.93
N ALA A 43 0.05 -1.54 8.58
CA ALA A 43 -0.96 -1.11 9.54
C ALA A 43 -1.22 -2.18 10.62
N ASP A 44 -1.38 -3.45 10.21
CA ASP A 44 -1.55 -4.58 11.13
C ASP A 44 -0.34 -4.71 12.08
N LYS A 45 0.88 -4.56 11.57
CA LYS A 45 2.09 -4.59 12.42
C LYS A 45 2.12 -3.47 13.45
N VAL A 46 1.66 -2.27 13.10
CA VAL A 46 1.56 -1.14 14.04
C VAL A 46 0.49 -1.45 15.07
N TRP A 47 -0.66 -1.96 14.64
CA TRP A 47 -1.76 -2.36 15.51
C TRP A 47 -1.34 -3.40 16.55
N ASP A 48 -0.65 -4.46 16.10
CA ASP A 48 -0.13 -5.51 16.98
C ASP A 48 0.96 -5.01 17.93
N LYS A 49 1.84 -4.11 17.44
CA LYS A 49 2.99 -3.60 18.21
C LYS A 49 2.56 -2.64 19.33
N GLU A 50 1.56 -1.82 19.08
CA GLU A 50 1.05 -0.86 20.07
C GLU A 50 0.02 -1.50 21.03
N GLU A 51 -0.13 -2.83 20.98
CA GLU A 51 -1.12 -3.60 21.76
C GLU A 51 -2.54 -3.02 21.66
N PHE A 52 -2.87 -2.44 20.50
CA PHE A 52 -4.19 -1.89 20.26
C PHE A 52 -5.21 -3.04 20.32
N SER A 53 -5.92 -3.14 21.44
CA SER A 53 -6.93 -4.17 21.63
C SER A 53 -8.26 -3.68 21.06
N ASN A 54 -9.16 -4.63 20.79
CA ASN A 54 -10.55 -4.27 20.48
C ASN A 54 -11.18 -3.45 21.63
N GLU A 55 -10.72 -3.63 22.87
CA GLU A 55 -11.15 -2.84 24.02
C GLU A 55 -10.66 -1.39 23.92
N LEU A 56 -9.43 -1.13 23.45
CA LEU A 56 -8.95 0.23 23.21
C LEU A 56 -9.70 0.92 22.07
N MET A 57 -10.05 0.16 21.03
CA MET A 57 -10.90 0.67 19.94
C MET A 57 -12.32 1.01 20.44
N ASP A 58 -12.88 0.16 21.31
CA ASP A 58 -14.16 0.43 21.97
C ASP A 58 -14.07 1.64 22.90
N GLU A 59 -12.96 1.86 23.61
CA GLU A 59 -12.72 3.07 24.41
C GLU A 59 -12.69 4.33 23.53
N TRP A 60 -11.93 4.34 22.43
CA TRP A 60 -11.87 5.49 21.51
C TRP A 60 -13.22 5.80 20.84
N LEU A 61 -13.95 4.78 20.39
CA LEU A 61 -15.29 4.95 19.80
C LEU A 61 -16.33 5.48 20.79
N ASN A 62 -16.12 5.22 22.09
CA ASN A 62 -16.97 5.74 23.15
C ASN A 62 -16.53 7.13 23.63
N GLU A 63 -15.24 7.49 23.54
CA GLU A 63 -14.73 8.84 23.78
C GLU A 63 -15.19 9.85 22.72
N ASP A 64 -15.19 9.47 21.43
CA ASP A 64 -15.69 10.33 20.32
C ASP A 64 -17.19 10.63 20.42
N ASN A 65 -17.95 9.87 21.22
CA ASN A 65 -19.36 10.14 21.51
C ASN A 65 -19.56 11.08 22.72
N GLN A 66 -18.49 11.59 23.34
CA GLN A 66 -18.59 12.44 24.52
C GLN A 66 -18.29 13.93 24.31
N GLU A 67 -17.75 14.43 23.19
CA GLU A 67 -17.69 15.89 22.89
C GLU A 67 -17.32 16.26 21.44
#